data_AF-A0A1H8YBF6-F1
#
_entry.id   AF-A0A1H8YBF6-F1
#
_cell.length_a   1.000
_cell.length_b   1.000
_cell.length_c   1.000
_cell.angle_alpha   90.00
_cell.angle_beta   90.00
_cell.angle_gamma   90.00
#
_symmetry.space_group_name_H-M   'P 1'
#
loop_
_entity.id
_entity.type
_entity.pdbx_description
1 polymer ?
#
loop_
_entity_poly.entity_id
_entity_poly.type
_entity_poly.pdbx_seq_one_letter_code
_entity_poly.pdbx_strand_id
1 'polypeptide(L)'
;MNWPVGVRSGMPAVFRFVRRTGCGNGGLGSTCLSSTKTIGILAIMSDVVPITAWLTYQQVAERLGLRSASAAASRARRGKWPRRTRNDTLETEVCVPAEVLAAGPQKPRKRRETAAPAADAVTLGEGIAAAVAPLQAVIERLSAELAVARAANETLRDQLAAAQSEAAELRGRSAANEVALEREAADRRVAQQQADHSRREHQAVQERAAQAHISLREQQARLQNTEDMVTRLQRELNVAQRATERRRWWQWR
;
A
#
# COMPACT_ATOMS: atom_id res chain seq x y z
N MET A 1 -55.75 -23.41 -6.87
CA MET A 1 -54.75 -23.95 -7.81
C MET A 1 -54.32 -22.85 -8.77
N ASN A 2 -53.10 -22.99 -9.28
CA ASN A 2 -52.15 -21.96 -9.67
C ASN A 2 -52.55 -20.88 -10.70
N TRP A 3 -51.84 -19.76 -10.51
CA TRP A 3 -51.78 -18.47 -11.18
C TRP A 3 -51.09 -18.50 -12.58
N PRO A 4 -51.18 -17.40 -13.35
CA PRO A 4 -51.05 -17.40 -14.81
C PRO A 4 -49.64 -17.06 -15.32
N VAL A 5 -49.47 -17.41 -16.59
CA VAL A 5 -48.39 -17.04 -17.51
C VAL A 5 -48.44 -15.54 -17.81
N GLY A 6 -47.29 -14.86 -17.71
CA GLY A 6 -47.15 -13.43 -18.03
C GLY A 6 -45.70 -13.06 -18.32
N VAL A 7 -45.31 -13.34 -19.56
CA VAL A 7 -43.99 -13.12 -20.19
C VAL A 7 -43.52 -11.66 -20.02
N ARG A 8 -42.37 -11.44 -19.37
CA ARG A 8 -41.63 -10.18 -19.44
C ARG A 8 -40.56 -10.28 -20.54
N SER A 9 -40.81 -9.58 -21.64
CA SER A 9 -39.84 -9.36 -22.71
C SER A 9 -38.64 -8.57 -22.21
N GLY A 10 -37.45 -9.09 -22.53
CA GLY A 10 -36.16 -8.59 -22.06
C GLY A 10 -35.77 -7.25 -22.66
N MET A 11 -35.14 -6.42 -21.82
CA MET A 11 -34.21 -5.40 -22.28
C MET A 11 -32.81 -6.01 -22.32
N PRO A 12 -32.04 -5.85 -23.41
CA PRO A 12 -30.63 -6.23 -23.42
C PRO A 12 -29.85 -5.23 -22.58
N ALA A 13 -29.37 -5.68 -21.42
CA ALA A 13 -28.32 -4.98 -20.69
C ALA A 13 -27.05 -5.00 -21.56
N VAL A 14 -26.74 -3.87 -22.18
CA VAL A 14 -25.46 -3.64 -22.85
C VAL A 14 -24.39 -3.61 -21.76
N PHE A 15 -23.81 -4.78 -21.49
CA PHE A 15 -22.61 -4.89 -20.67
C PHE A 15 -21.46 -4.21 -21.41
N ARG A 16 -21.15 -2.99 -20.97
CA ARG A 16 -19.95 -2.26 -21.38
C ARG A 16 -18.76 -2.96 -20.75
N PHE A 17 -18.18 -3.90 -21.50
CA PHE A 17 -16.95 -4.58 -21.15
C PHE A 17 -15.80 -3.56 -21.24
N VAL A 18 -15.50 -2.89 -20.13
CA VAL A 18 -14.27 -2.09 -20.01
C VAL A 18 -13.12 -3.09 -19.95
N ARG A 19 -12.49 -3.31 -21.11
CA ARG A 19 -11.16 -3.93 -21.21
C ARG A 19 -10.20 -3.09 -20.39
N ARG A 20 -9.94 -3.52 -19.16
CA ARG A 20 -8.77 -3.09 -18.40
C ARG A 20 -7.58 -3.79 -19.05
N THR A 21 -6.95 -3.09 -20.00
CA THR A 21 -5.61 -3.46 -20.48
C THR A 21 -4.70 -3.46 -19.27
N GLY A 22 -4.30 -4.66 -18.85
CA GLY A 22 -3.19 -4.84 -17.93
C GLY A 22 -1.91 -4.38 -18.63
N CYS A 23 -1.38 -3.24 -18.21
CA CYS A 23 0.06 -3.07 -18.12
C CYS A 23 0.47 -3.96 -16.94
N GLY A 24 1.04 -5.14 -17.15
CA GLY A 24 2.25 -5.34 -17.94
C GLY A 24 3.40 -5.33 -16.95
N ASN A 25 3.71 -6.53 -16.43
CA ASN A 25 4.86 -6.83 -15.59
C ASN A 25 6.12 -6.15 -16.11
N GLY A 26 6.60 -5.14 -15.40
CA GLY A 26 7.97 -4.64 -15.51
C GLY A 26 8.87 -5.46 -14.59
N GLY A 27 9.35 -6.58 -15.10
CA GLY A 27 10.36 -7.40 -14.43
C GLY A 27 11.66 -6.64 -14.25
N LEU A 28 12.25 -6.87 -13.08
CA LEU A 28 13.67 -7.12 -12.83
C LEU A 28 14.68 -6.61 -13.87
N GLY A 29 15.57 -5.76 -13.39
CA GLY A 29 16.93 -5.65 -13.89
C GLY A 29 17.22 -4.32 -14.57
N SER A 30 17.82 -3.39 -13.84
CA SER A 30 19.13 -2.87 -14.23
C SER A 30 19.58 -1.82 -13.22
N THR A 31 20.48 -2.25 -12.33
CA THR A 31 21.52 -1.39 -11.77
C THR A 31 22.23 -0.67 -12.92
N CYS A 32 21.97 0.62 -13.11
CA CYS A 32 22.77 1.47 -13.99
C CYS A 32 22.86 2.88 -13.43
N LEU A 33 24.05 3.17 -12.90
CA LEU A 33 24.78 4.42 -13.14
C LEU A 33 24.27 5.66 -12.41
N SER A 34 24.81 5.79 -11.20
CA SER A 34 25.28 7.03 -10.60
C SER A 34 25.71 8.06 -11.66
N SER A 35 24.92 9.11 -11.84
CA SER A 35 25.32 10.29 -12.60
C SER A 35 26.35 11.06 -11.77
N THR A 36 27.61 10.71 -11.95
CA THR A 36 28.74 11.53 -11.52
C THR A 36 28.86 12.68 -12.52
N LYS A 37 28.18 13.80 -12.20
CA LYS A 37 28.52 15.08 -12.84
C LYS A 37 29.92 15.46 -12.39
N THR A 38 30.87 15.19 -13.27
CA THR A 38 32.22 15.75 -13.31
C THR A 38 32.14 17.27 -13.19
N ILE A 39 32.39 17.77 -11.99
CA ILE A 39 32.65 19.18 -11.74
C ILE A 39 34.11 19.41 -12.13
N GLY A 40 34.31 20.24 -13.15
CA GLY A 40 35.64 20.67 -13.58
C GLY A 40 36.40 21.27 -12.40
N ILE A 41 37.54 20.68 -12.10
CA ILE A 41 38.55 21.21 -11.18
C ILE A 41 39.15 22.43 -11.87
N LEU A 42 38.68 23.61 -11.49
CA LEU A 42 39.40 24.87 -11.73
C LEU A 42 40.35 25.09 -10.56
N ALA A 43 41.64 25.18 -10.90
CA ALA A 43 42.72 25.46 -9.97
C ALA A 43 42.56 26.85 -9.34
N ILE A 44 42.31 26.83 -8.03
CA ILE A 44 42.90 27.65 -6.96
C ILE A 44 43.73 28.85 -7.47
N MET A 45 43.10 30.01 -7.58
CA MET A 45 43.77 31.28 -7.28
C MET A 45 43.52 31.58 -5.80
N SER A 46 44.60 31.53 -5.03
CA SER A 46 44.64 31.66 -3.58
C SER A 46 44.38 33.11 -3.16
N ASP A 47 43.12 33.50 -3.10
CA ASP A 47 42.70 34.50 -2.11
C ASP A 47 42.45 33.73 -0.82
N VAL A 48 43.30 33.96 0.18
CA VAL A 48 43.14 33.43 1.53
C VAL A 48 41.89 34.06 2.13
N VAL A 49 40.72 33.50 1.81
CA VAL A 49 39.46 33.84 2.46
C VAL A 49 39.63 33.40 3.92
N PRO A 50 39.48 34.33 4.88
CA PRO A 50 39.77 34.03 6.26
C PRO A 50 38.83 32.93 6.77
N ILE A 51 39.40 31.98 7.50
CA ILE A 51 38.76 30.72 7.93
C ILE A 51 37.45 31.04 8.66
N THR A 52 36.33 30.76 8.01
CA THR A 52 34.99 30.84 8.60
C THR A 52 34.74 29.55 9.37
N ALA A 53 35.00 29.58 10.68
CA ALA A 53 34.72 28.45 11.55
C ALA A 53 33.22 28.44 11.95
N TRP A 54 32.57 27.29 11.73
CA TRP A 54 31.26 27.02 12.31
C TRP A 54 31.46 26.62 13.77
N LEU A 55 30.91 27.42 14.68
CA LEU A 55 31.08 27.26 16.13
C LEU A 55 29.72 27.18 16.81
N THR A 56 29.62 26.39 17.87
CA THR A 56 28.42 26.38 18.73
C THR A 56 28.33 27.70 19.50
N TYR A 57 27.13 28.11 19.91
CA TYR A 57 26.96 29.37 20.66
C TYR A 57 27.82 29.47 21.93
N GLN A 58 28.10 28.33 22.56
CA GLN A 58 28.98 28.25 23.73
C GLN A 58 30.43 28.55 23.35
N GLN A 59 30.95 27.90 22.30
CA GLN A 59 32.29 28.15 21.78
C GLN A 59 32.46 29.60 21.31
N VAL A 60 31.43 30.18 20.69
CA VAL A 60 31.40 31.58 20.30
C VAL A 60 31.45 32.50 21.53
N ALA A 61 30.72 32.17 22.59
CA ALA A 61 30.75 32.95 23.83
C ALA A 61 32.14 32.94 24.47
N GLU A 62 32.79 31.77 24.54
CA GLU A 62 34.13 31.61 25.09
C GLU A 62 35.18 32.38 24.26
N ARG A 63 35.16 32.23 22.93
CA ARG A 63 36.09 32.91 22.01
C ARG A 63 35.96 34.43 22.04
N LEU A 64 34.75 34.95 22.25
CA LEU A 64 34.47 36.40 22.27
C LEU A 64 34.48 37.01 23.68
N GLY A 65 34.75 36.21 24.72
CA GLY A 65 34.69 36.66 26.11
C GLY A 65 33.29 37.11 26.56
N LEU A 66 32.23 36.53 25.98
CA LEU A 66 30.85 36.81 26.36
C LEU A 66 30.44 35.95 27.56
N ARG A 67 29.62 36.53 28.44
CA ARG A 67 29.23 35.91 29.72
C ARG A 67 28.28 34.72 29.57
N SER A 68 27.63 34.53 28.42
CA SER A 68 26.70 33.44 28.17
C SER A 68 26.53 33.12 26.69
N ALA A 69 26.12 31.89 26.38
CA ALA A 69 25.72 31.47 25.04
C ALA A 69 24.53 32.28 24.48
N SER A 70 23.62 32.76 25.35
CA SER A 70 22.51 33.63 24.94
C SER A 70 22.97 35.01 24.46
N ALA A 71 24.06 35.53 25.02
CA ALA A 71 24.69 36.75 24.56
C ALA A 71 25.34 36.55 23.18
N ALA A 72 25.99 35.41 22.96
CA ALA A 72 26.52 35.02 21.65
C ALA A 72 25.39 34.87 20.61
N ALA A 73 24.27 34.22 20.97
CA ALA A 73 23.10 34.11 20.12
C ALA A 73 22.49 35.46 19.77
N SER A 74 22.38 36.37 20.75
CA SER A 74 21.91 37.74 20.53
C SER A 74 22.82 38.53 19.59
N ARG A 75 24.15 38.37 19.73
CA ARG A 75 25.13 38.99 18.85
C ARG A 75 25.07 38.44 17.43
N ALA A 76 24.96 37.11 17.28
CA ALA A 76 24.75 36.46 16.00
C ALA A 76 23.45 36.88 15.31
N ARG A 77 22.36 37.13 16.07
CA ARG A 77 21.10 37.67 15.55
C ARG A 77 21.29 39.09 15.02
N ARG A 78 21.93 39.97 15.80
CA ARG A 78 22.19 41.37 15.42
C ARG A 78 23.15 41.48 14.24
N GLY A 79 24.19 40.65 14.21
CA GLY A 79 25.16 40.57 13.12
C GLY A 79 24.70 39.75 11.92
N LYS A 80 23.49 39.18 11.95
CA LYS A 80 22.92 38.31 10.89
C LYS A 80 23.87 37.19 10.45
N TRP A 81 24.56 36.58 11.41
CA TRP A 81 25.53 35.52 11.12
C TRP A 81 24.81 34.26 10.60
N PRO A 82 25.32 33.59 9.55
CA PRO A 82 24.74 32.35 9.02
C PRO A 82 24.64 31.27 10.10
N ARG A 83 23.55 30.49 10.05
CA ARG A 83 23.25 29.42 11.02
C ARG A 83 22.98 28.12 10.31
N ARG A 84 23.33 27.02 10.96
CA ARG A 84 22.92 25.68 10.57
C ARG A 84 22.62 24.85 11.81
N THR A 85 21.64 23.97 11.71
CA THR A 85 21.40 22.95 12.74
C THR A 85 22.11 21.68 12.28
N ARG A 86 22.97 21.13 13.14
CA ARG A 86 23.65 19.87 12.84
C ARG A 86 22.69 18.70 13.06
N ASN A 87 22.59 17.78 12.10
CA ASN A 87 21.64 16.65 12.19
C ASN A 87 22.01 15.65 13.30
N ASP A 88 23.30 15.50 13.62
CA ASP A 88 23.78 14.48 14.55
C ASP A 88 23.51 14.83 16.02
N THR A 89 23.73 16.09 16.41
CA THR A 89 23.60 16.56 17.79
C THR A 89 22.40 17.50 18.01
N LEU A 90 21.70 17.89 16.95
CA LEU A 90 20.65 18.92 16.96
C LEU A 90 21.11 20.28 17.51
N GLU A 91 22.42 20.48 17.65
CA GLU A 91 22.99 21.75 18.09
C GLU A 91 23.03 22.77 16.94
N THR A 92 22.77 24.03 17.28
CA THR A 92 22.83 25.14 16.32
C THR A 92 24.24 25.71 16.28
N GLU A 93 24.89 25.59 15.13
CA GLU A 93 26.18 26.18 14.84
C GLU A 93 25.99 27.51 14.10
N VAL A 94 26.91 28.45 14.34
CA VAL A 94 26.92 29.77 13.71
C VAL A 94 28.27 30.01 13.07
N CYS A 95 28.25 30.52 11.84
CA CYS A 95 29.44 30.93 11.12
C CYS A 95 29.88 32.31 11.63
N VAL A 96 30.99 32.38 12.36
CA VAL A 96 31.52 33.65 12.90
C VAL A 96 32.55 34.22 11.94
N PRO A 97 32.38 35.46 11.45
CA PRO A 97 33.38 36.12 10.62
C PRO A 97 34.71 36.26 11.37
N ALA A 98 35.83 35.99 10.69
CA ALA A 98 37.15 35.94 11.30
C ALA A 98 37.58 37.29 11.90
N GLU A 99 37.10 38.39 11.34
CA GLU A 99 37.34 39.75 11.83
C GLU A 99 36.78 39.93 13.25
N VAL A 100 35.66 39.26 13.56
CA VAL A 100 35.03 39.33 14.88
C VAL A 100 35.78 38.46 15.88
N LEU A 101 36.34 37.33 15.45
CA LEU A 101 37.18 36.47 16.29
C LEU A 101 38.54 37.13 16.59
N ALA A 102 39.09 37.88 15.64
CA ALA A 102 40.37 38.60 15.80
C ALA A 102 40.26 39.87 16.66
N ALA A 103 39.09 40.51 16.71
CA ALA A 103 38.89 41.76 17.45
C ALA A 103 39.04 41.65 18.98
N GLY A 104 39.09 40.43 19.53
CA GLY A 104 39.29 40.17 20.95
C GLY A 104 38.15 40.67 21.86
N PRO A 105 38.21 40.39 23.19
CA PRO A 105 37.18 40.78 24.13
C PRO A 105 37.04 42.31 24.19
N GLN A 106 35.90 42.85 23.78
CA GLN A 106 35.67 44.29 23.84
C GLN A 106 35.59 44.77 25.30
N LYS A 107 36.43 45.73 25.65
CA LYS A 107 36.40 46.38 26.97
C LYS A 107 34.99 46.94 27.23
N PRO A 108 34.41 46.68 28.42
CA PRO A 108 33.07 47.15 28.76
C PRO A 108 33.03 48.67 28.67
N ARG A 109 32.24 49.18 27.73
CA ARG A 109 32.06 50.63 27.52
C ARG A 109 31.34 51.19 28.74
N LYS A 110 31.98 52.12 29.47
CA LYS A 110 31.40 52.81 30.63
C LYS A 110 30.04 53.38 30.25
N ARG A 111 28.99 52.89 30.91
CA ARG A 111 27.60 53.30 30.78
C ARG A 111 27.53 54.81 31.06
N ARG A 112 27.06 55.59 30.09
CA ARG A 112 26.74 57.01 30.26
C ARG A 112 25.59 57.09 31.27
N GLU A 113 25.86 57.62 32.45
CA GLU A 113 24.82 58.04 33.40
C GLU A 113 24.13 59.27 32.81
N THR A 114 22.87 59.10 32.45
CA THR A 114 22.00 60.20 32.04
C THR A 114 21.32 60.71 33.30
N ALA A 115 21.72 61.88 33.77
CA ALA A 115 21.11 62.59 34.88
C ALA A 115 19.65 62.94 34.54
N ALA A 116 18.72 62.51 35.39
CA ALA A 116 17.31 62.82 35.27
C ALA A 116 16.99 64.15 35.98
N PRO A 117 16.19 65.04 35.37
CA PRO A 117 15.62 66.18 36.07
C PRO A 117 14.49 65.69 37.00
N ALA A 118 14.44 66.24 38.22
CA ALA A 118 13.40 65.99 39.20
C ALA A 118 12.09 66.65 38.72
N ALA A 119 11.27 65.87 38.02
CA ALA A 119 9.88 66.21 37.72
C ALA A 119 8.94 65.43 38.67
N ASP A 120 7.85 66.07 39.07
CA ASP A 120 6.90 65.65 40.11
C ASP A 120 6.49 64.17 40.02
N ALA A 121 6.87 63.38 41.04
CA ALA A 121 6.68 61.93 41.12
C ALA A 121 5.22 61.47 40.94
N VAL A 122 4.25 62.33 41.25
CA VAL A 122 2.81 62.05 41.10
C VAL A 122 2.41 61.98 39.62
N THR A 123 2.84 62.94 38.79
CA THR A 123 2.54 62.96 37.35
C THR A 123 3.21 61.82 36.59
N LEU A 124 4.39 61.39 37.06
CA LEU A 124 5.10 60.21 36.55
C LEU A 124 4.33 58.92 36.85
N GLY A 125 3.75 58.80 38.05
CA GLY A 125 2.91 57.66 38.43
C GLY A 125 1.67 57.52 37.54
N GLU A 126 0.96 58.62 37.28
CA GLU A 126 -0.20 58.62 36.37
C GLU A 126 0.19 58.31 34.93
N GLY A 127 1.29 58.88 34.43
CA GLY A 127 1.79 58.59 33.09
C GLY A 127 2.20 57.11 32.91
N ILE A 128 2.83 56.52 33.94
CA ILE A 128 3.18 55.09 33.95
C ILE A 128 1.91 54.23 34.00
N ALA A 129 0.94 54.55 34.85
CA ALA A 129 -0.32 53.80 34.92
C ALA A 129 -1.07 53.84 33.59
N ALA A 130 -1.15 55.02 32.95
CA ALA A 130 -1.75 55.19 31.63
C ALA A 130 -1.00 54.42 30.53
N ALA A 131 0.33 54.33 30.60
CA ALA A 131 1.14 53.55 29.66
C ALA A 131 1.06 52.03 29.91
N VAL A 132 0.85 51.59 31.14
CA VAL A 132 0.75 50.17 31.53
C VAL A 132 -0.62 49.58 31.19
N ALA A 133 -1.70 50.37 31.27
CA ALA A 133 -3.05 49.87 31.00
C ALA A 133 -3.22 49.22 29.59
N PRO A 134 -2.72 49.81 28.48
CA PRO A 134 -2.75 49.15 27.18
C PRO A 134 -1.95 47.83 27.13
N LEU A 135 -0.81 47.77 27.82
CA LEU A 135 0.00 46.55 27.88
C LEU A 135 -0.72 45.44 28.65
N GLN A 136 -1.39 45.80 29.75
CA GLN A 136 -2.21 44.88 30.53
C GLN A 136 -3.37 44.31 29.68
N ALA A 137 -4.06 45.16 28.93
CA ALA A 137 -5.12 44.72 28.01
C ALA A 137 -4.60 43.77 26.92
N VAL A 138 -3.40 43.99 26.40
CA VAL A 138 -2.75 43.08 25.44
C VAL A 138 -2.39 41.74 26.09
N ILE A 139 -1.91 41.73 27.34
CA ILE A 139 -1.61 40.49 28.07
C ILE A 139 -2.88 39.68 28.31
N GLU A 140 -3.97 40.32 28.72
CA GLU A 140 -5.27 39.68 28.92
C GLU A 140 -5.80 39.10 27.61
N ARG A 141 -5.73 39.86 26.52
CA ARG A 141 -6.13 39.38 25.18
C ARG A 141 -5.28 38.18 24.73
N LEU A 142 -3.95 38.26 24.83
CA LEU A 142 -3.06 37.17 24.41
C LEU A 142 -3.24 35.92 25.28
N SER A 143 -3.51 36.08 26.58
CA SER A 143 -3.78 34.94 27.46
C SER A 143 -5.13 34.27 27.14
N ALA A 144 -6.16 35.05 26.79
CA ALA A 144 -7.43 34.52 26.29
C ALA A 144 -7.26 33.80 24.95
N GLU A 145 -6.57 34.41 23.98
CA GLU A 145 -6.28 33.78 22.68
C GLU A 145 -5.49 32.47 22.83
N LEU A 146 -4.51 32.44 23.74
CA LEU A 146 -3.74 31.23 24.04
C LEU A 146 -4.59 30.14 24.70
N ALA A 147 -5.54 30.49 25.57
CA ALA A 147 -6.48 29.54 26.15
C ALA A 147 -7.39 28.92 25.07
N VAL A 148 -7.92 29.74 24.15
CA VAL A 148 -8.73 29.28 23.00
C VAL A 148 -7.90 28.36 22.09
N ALA A 149 -6.65 28.74 21.78
CA ALA A 149 -5.77 27.92 20.95
C ALA A 149 -5.42 26.56 21.61
N ARG A 150 -5.30 26.52 22.93
CA ARG A 150 -5.09 25.25 23.67
C ARG A 150 -6.32 24.36 23.59
N ALA A 151 -7.52 24.90 23.83
CA ALA A 151 -8.77 24.16 23.71
C ALA A 151 -8.96 23.60 22.28
N ALA A 152 -8.68 24.40 21.25
CA ALA A 152 -8.74 23.95 19.86
C ALA A 152 -7.74 22.82 19.56
N ASN A 153 -6.51 22.90 20.08
CA ASN A 153 -5.52 21.82 19.93
C ASN A 153 -5.95 20.53 20.63
N GLU A 154 -6.59 20.63 21.80
CA GLU A 154 -7.12 19.48 22.52
C GLU A 154 -8.25 18.81 21.71
N THR A 155 -9.20 19.58 21.19
CA THR A 155 -10.23 19.06 20.28
C THR A 155 -9.65 18.38 19.04
N LEU A 156 -8.60 18.96 18.43
CA LEU A 156 -7.93 18.33 17.28
C LEU A 156 -7.23 17.02 17.65
N ARG A 157 -6.66 16.92 18.87
CA ARG A 157 -6.06 15.68 19.36
C ARG A 157 -7.11 14.60 19.59
N ASP A 158 -8.28 14.97 20.14
CA ASP A 158 -9.40 14.04 20.32
C ASP A 158 -9.93 13.54 18.97
N GLN A 159 -10.06 14.44 17.98
CA GLN A 159 -10.44 14.06 16.61
C GLN A 159 -9.42 13.13 15.96
N LEU A 160 -8.12 13.39 16.15
CA LEU A 160 -7.06 12.52 15.65
C LEU A 160 -7.14 11.13 16.31
N ALA A 161 -7.36 11.06 17.62
CA ALA A 161 -7.51 9.80 18.34
C ALA A 161 -8.73 9.02 17.85
N ALA A 162 -9.87 9.68 17.67
CA ALA A 162 -11.09 9.07 17.12
C ALA A 162 -10.88 8.53 15.70
N ALA A 163 -10.27 9.34 14.81
CA ALA A 163 -9.96 8.91 13.45
C ALA A 163 -8.97 7.73 13.42
N GLN A 164 -8.02 7.68 14.35
CA GLN A 164 -7.09 6.55 14.48
C GLN A 164 -7.79 5.27 14.95
N SER A 165 -8.73 5.36 15.90
CA SER A 165 -9.54 4.20 16.31
C SER A 165 -10.44 3.70 15.17
N GLU A 166 -11.10 4.59 14.45
CA GLU A 166 -11.93 4.22 13.29
C GLU A 166 -11.08 3.55 12.19
N ALA A 167 -9.89 4.08 11.90
CA ALA A 167 -8.97 3.47 10.95
C ALA A 167 -8.51 2.08 11.42
N ALA A 168 -8.25 1.88 12.71
CA ALA A 168 -7.91 0.58 13.27
C ALA A 168 -9.07 -0.42 13.14
N GLU A 169 -10.30 0.00 13.41
CA GLU A 169 -11.49 -0.83 13.21
C GLU A 169 -11.69 -1.23 11.75
N LEU A 170 -11.59 -0.28 10.82
CA LEU A 170 -11.70 -0.57 9.39
C LEU A 170 -10.62 -1.52 8.91
N ARG A 171 -9.38 -1.37 9.39
CA ARG A 171 -8.29 -2.34 9.12
C ARG A 171 -8.64 -3.72 9.66
N GLY A 172 -9.14 -3.82 10.89
CA GLY A 172 -9.57 -5.09 11.48
C GLY A 172 -10.69 -5.75 10.66
N ARG A 173 -11.69 -4.99 10.24
CA ARG A 173 -12.78 -5.48 9.36
C ARG A 173 -12.25 -5.92 7.99
N SER A 174 -11.31 -5.17 7.41
CA SER A 174 -10.71 -5.54 6.11
C SER A 174 -9.92 -6.85 6.20
N ALA A 175 -9.11 -7.04 7.24
CA ALA A 175 -8.36 -8.27 7.45
C ALA A 175 -9.29 -9.47 7.70
N ALA A 176 -10.37 -9.29 8.45
CA ALA A 176 -11.38 -10.34 8.66
C ALA A 176 -12.07 -10.75 7.34
N ASN A 177 -12.39 -9.77 6.49
CA ASN A 177 -12.96 -10.02 5.17
C ASN A 177 -11.98 -10.75 4.23
N GLU A 178 -10.69 -10.39 4.25
CA GLU A 178 -9.66 -11.11 3.48
C GLU A 178 -9.59 -12.58 3.88
N VAL A 179 -9.55 -12.88 5.19
CA VAL A 179 -9.56 -14.26 5.69
C VAL A 179 -10.84 -15.00 5.29
N ALA A 180 -12.00 -14.33 5.31
CA ALA A 180 -13.27 -14.93 4.87
C ALA A 180 -13.25 -15.28 3.37
N LEU A 181 -12.71 -14.40 2.53
CA LEU A 181 -12.56 -14.64 1.09
C LEU A 181 -11.57 -15.78 0.80
N GLU A 182 -10.48 -15.89 1.55
CA GLU A 182 -9.53 -17.00 1.42
C GLU A 182 -10.18 -18.34 1.77
N ARG A 183 -10.99 -18.39 2.83
CA ARG A 183 -11.76 -19.59 3.19
C ARG A 183 -12.75 -19.98 2.10
N GLU A 184 -13.53 -19.02 1.58
CA GLU A 184 -14.46 -19.29 0.49
C GLU A 184 -13.74 -19.77 -0.79
N ALA A 185 -12.58 -19.19 -1.10
CA ALA A 185 -11.76 -19.62 -2.23
C ALA A 185 -11.25 -21.07 -2.06
N ALA A 186 -10.89 -21.47 -0.83
CA ALA A 186 -10.53 -22.85 -0.52
C ALA A 186 -11.72 -23.79 -0.69
N ASP A 187 -12.90 -23.43 -0.17
CA ASP A 187 -14.13 -24.22 -0.29
C ASP A 187 -14.54 -24.42 -1.76
N ARG A 188 -14.47 -23.36 -2.57
CA ARG A 188 -14.72 -23.45 -4.02
C ARG A 188 -13.77 -24.40 -4.73
N ARG A 189 -12.49 -24.45 -4.34
CA ARG A 189 -11.52 -25.40 -4.91
C ARG A 189 -11.87 -26.84 -4.55
N VAL A 190 -12.28 -27.10 -3.31
CA VAL A 190 -12.71 -28.44 -2.87
C VAL A 190 -13.96 -28.87 -3.64
N ALA A 191 -14.97 -28.00 -3.75
CA ALA A 191 -16.18 -28.29 -4.51
C ALA A 191 -15.89 -28.56 -6.00
N GLN A 192 -14.97 -27.78 -6.60
CA GLN A 192 -14.54 -27.99 -7.98
C GLN A 192 -13.86 -29.36 -8.15
N GLN A 193 -12.97 -29.74 -7.23
CA GLN A 193 -12.31 -31.05 -7.26
C GLN A 193 -13.31 -32.20 -7.15
N GLN A 194 -14.34 -32.07 -6.31
CA GLN A 194 -15.42 -33.05 -6.19
C GLN A 194 -16.22 -33.15 -7.50
N ALA A 195 -16.60 -32.01 -8.10
CA ALA A 195 -17.32 -32.00 -9.37
C ALA A 195 -16.51 -32.66 -10.50
N ASP A 196 -15.20 -32.39 -10.56
CA ASP A 196 -14.30 -33.01 -11.54
C ASP A 196 -14.14 -34.51 -11.30
N HIS A 197 -14.08 -34.94 -10.04
CA HIS A 197 -14.06 -36.35 -9.67
C HIS A 197 -15.34 -37.07 -10.12
N SER A 198 -16.51 -36.56 -9.75
CA SER A 198 -17.79 -37.14 -10.18
C SER A 198 -17.96 -37.15 -11.71
N ARG A 199 -17.46 -36.13 -12.41
CA ARG A 199 -17.44 -36.13 -13.88
C ARG A 199 -16.63 -37.28 -14.46
N ARG A 200 -15.44 -37.55 -13.92
CA ARG A 200 -14.60 -38.69 -14.35
C ARG A 200 -15.26 -40.02 -14.04
N GLU A 201 -15.92 -40.15 -12.89
CA GLU A 201 -16.66 -41.36 -12.55
C GLU A 201 -17.82 -41.61 -13.53
N HIS A 202 -18.59 -40.57 -13.85
CA HIS A 202 -19.65 -40.69 -14.85
C HIS A 202 -19.12 -41.08 -16.23
N GLN A 203 -17.99 -40.50 -16.66
CA GLN A 203 -17.33 -40.88 -17.91
C GLN A 203 -16.90 -42.35 -17.89
N ALA A 204 -16.25 -42.81 -16.82
CA ALA A 204 -15.84 -44.20 -16.68
C ALA A 204 -17.04 -45.17 -16.71
N VAL A 205 -18.17 -44.79 -16.09
CA VAL A 205 -19.42 -45.57 -16.15
C VAL A 205 -19.98 -45.61 -17.56
N GLN A 206 -19.98 -44.48 -18.29
CA GLN A 206 -20.42 -44.42 -19.68
C GLN A 206 -19.55 -45.29 -20.60
N GLU A 207 -18.24 -45.27 -20.42
CA GLU A 207 -17.31 -46.10 -21.18
C GLU A 207 -17.55 -47.60 -20.93
N ARG A 208 -17.74 -48.01 -19.68
CA ARG A 208 -18.08 -49.40 -19.34
C ARG A 208 -19.42 -49.82 -19.93
N ALA A 209 -20.42 -48.94 -19.90
CA ALA A 209 -21.72 -49.22 -20.52
C ALA A 209 -21.59 -49.39 -22.04
N ALA A 210 -20.81 -48.53 -22.71
CA ALA A 210 -20.54 -48.65 -24.14
C ALA A 210 -19.81 -49.95 -24.48
N GLN A 211 -18.79 -50.33 -23.68
CA GLN A 211 -18.08 -51.61 -23.84
C GLN A 211 -19.00 -52.82 -23.65
N ALA A 212 -19.88 -52.78 -22.64
CA ALA A 212 -20.87 -53.83 -22.41
C ALA A 212 -21.87 -53.95 -23.58
N HIS A 213 -22.27 -52.83 -24.19
CA HIS A 213 -23.12 -52.87 -25.38
C HIS A 213 -22.41 -53.47 -26.60
N ILE A 214 -21.12 -53.19 -26.78
CA ILE A 214 -20.31 -53.79 -27.86
C ILE A 214 -20.21 -55.30 -27.65
N SER A 215 -19.82 -55.75 -26.45
CA SER A 215 -19.68 -57.18 -26.16
C SER A 215 -21.00 -57.94 -26.29
N LEU A 216 -22.13 -57.33 -25.91
CA LEU A 216 -23.47 -57.89 -26.13
C LEU A 216 -23.78 -58.09 -27.62
N ARG A 217 -23.46 -57.09 -28.47
CA ARG A 217 -23.65 -57.21 -29.93
C ARG A 217 -22.78 -58.29 -30.54
N GLU A 218 -21.53 -58.41 -30.09
CA GLU A 218 -20.65 -59.50 -30.53
C GLU A 218 -21.20 -60.87 -30.15
N GLN A 219 -21.73 -61.02 -28.93
CA GLN A 219 -22.39 -62.25 -28.51
C GLN A 219 -23.62 -62.56 -29.35
N GLN A 220 -24.46 -61.55 -29.64
CA GLN A 220 -25.62 -61.72 -30.52
C GLN A 220 -25.20 -62.16 -31.93
N ALA A 221 -24.16 -61.57 -32.51
CA ALA A 221 -23.63 -61.96 -33.81
C ALA A 221 -23.11 -63.41 -33.81
N ARG A 222 -22.45 -63.84 -32.72
CA ARG A 222 -22.02 -65.24 -32.56
C ARG A 222 -23.21 -66.19 -32.51
N LEU A 223 -24.25 -65.86 -31.74
CA LEU A 223 -25.47 -66.66 -31.64
C LEU A 223 -26.17 -66.77 -33.00
N GLN A 224 -26.34 -65.66 -33.72
CA GLN A 224 -26.91 -65.65 -35.07
C GLN A 224 -26.11 -66.53 -36.04
N ASN A 225 -24.77 -66.45 -36.01
CA ASN A 225 -23.93 -67.32 -36.84
C ASN A 225 -24.11 -68.81 -36.48
N THR A 226 -24.23 -69.16 -35.19
CA THR A 226 -24.51 -70.53 -34.79
C THR A 226 -25.90 -70.99 -35.22
N GLU A 227 -26.91 -70.13 -35.14
CA GLU A 227 -28.26 -70.40 -35.63
C GLU A 227 -28.27 -70.64 -37.14
N ASP A 228 -27.60 -69.79 -37.92
CA ASP A 228 -27.44 -69.94 -39.36
C ASP A 228 -26.75 -71.26 -39.73
N MET A 229 -25.69 -71.63 -39.02
CA MET A 229 -25.01 -72.90 -39.20
C MET A 229 -25.93 -74.10 -38.91
N VAL A 230 -26.69 -74.05 -37.81
CA VAL A 230 -27.67 -75.09 -37.47
C VAL A 230 -28.73 -75.20 -38.57
N THR A 231 -29.29 -74.10 -39.04
CA THR A 231 -30.30 -74.14 -40.11
C THR A 231 -29.72 -74.68 -41.43
N ARG A 232 -28.45 -74.37 -41.74
CA ARG A 232 -27.76 -74.94 -42.89
C ARG A 232 -27.57 -76.45 -42.75
N LEU A 233 -27.06 -76.93 -41.61
CA LEU A 233 -26.86 -78.36 -41.35
C LEU A 233 -28.19 -79.13 -41.39
N GLN A 234 -29.27 -78.55 -40.85
CA GLN A 234 -30.62 -79.12 -40.96
C GLN A 234 -31.06 -79.28 -42.41
N ARG A 235 -30.83 -78.27 -43.27
CA ARG A 235 -31.12 -78.37 -44.71
C ARG A 235 -30.30 -79.48 -45.37
N GLU A 236 -28.99 -79.55 -45.09
CA GLU A 236 -28.10 -80.59 -45.62
C GLU A 236 -28.55 -82.00 -45.20
N LEU A 237 -28.93 -82.19 -43.93
CA LEU A 237 -29.47 -83.45 -43.42
C LEU A 237 -30.77 -83.84 -44.12
N ASN A 238 -31.71 -82.91 -44.28
CA ASN A 238 -32.96 -83.15 -45.00
C ASN A 238 -32.73 -83.52 -46.47
N VAL A 239 -31.77 -82.88 -47.13
CA VAL A 239 -31.38 -83.22 -48.52
C VAL A 239 -30.79 -84.64 -48.59
N ALA A 240 -29.91 -85.00 -47.64
CA ALA A 240 -29.32 -86.32 -47.56
C ALA A 240 -30.39 -87.41 -47.31
N GLN A 241 -31.32 -87.17 -46.39
CA GLN A 241 -32.45 -88.05 -46.11
C GLN A 241 -33.31 -88.30 -47.36
N ARG A 242 -33.73 -87.24 -48.05
CA ARG A 242 -34.47 -87.35 -49.32
C ARG A 242 -33.68 -88.08 -50.40
N ALA A 243 -32.35 -87.92 -50.44
CA ALA A 243 -31.49 -88.67 -51.36
C ALA A 243 -31.44 -90.18 -51.01
N THR A 244 -31.38 -90.54 -49.73
CA THR A 244 -31.46 -91.94 -49.29
C THR A 244 -32.82 -92.57 -49.56
N GLU A 245 -33.92 -91.85 -49.32
CA GLU A 245 -35.28 -92.32 -49.63
C GLU A 245 -35.45 -92.60 -51.13
N ARG A 246 -34.97 -91.68 -51.99
CA ARG A 246 -34.97 -91.89 -53.44
C ARG A 246 -34.17 -93.12 -53.84
N ARG A 247 -32.97 -93.33 -53.28
CA ARG A 247 -32.16 -94.54 -53.54
C ARG A 247 -32.87 -95.82 -53.12
N ARG A 248 -33.51 -95.83 -51.94
CA ARG A 248 -34.32 -96.97 -51.49
C ARG A 248 -35.45 -97.24 -52.46
N TRP A 249 -36.19 -96.22 -52.91
CA TRP A 249 -37.28 -96.39 -53.87
C TRP A 249 -36.84 -97.07 -55.17
N TRP A 250 -35.64 -96.74 -55.68
CA TRP A 250 -35.06 -97.41 -56.85
C TRP A 250 -34.66 -98.88 -56.62
N GLN A 251 -34.39 -99.29 -55.37
CA GLN A 251 -34.04 -100.69 -55.05
C GLN A 251 -35.27 -101.62 -55.00
N TRP A 252 -36.48 -101.05 -54.83
CA TRP A 252 -37.74 -101.81 -54.77
C TRP A 252 -38.46 -101.90 -56.12
N ARG A 253 -37.84 -101.41 -57.20
CA ARG A 253 -38.41 -101.38 -58.54
C ARG A 253 -37.60 -102.27 -59.46
#